data_AF-A0A1V4RIH5-F1
#
_entry.id   AF-A0A1V4RIH5-F1
#
_cell.length_a   1.000
_cell.length_b   1.000
_cell.length_c   1.000
_cell.angle_alpha   90.00
_cell.angle_beta   90.00
_cell.angle_gamma   90.00
#
_symmetry.space_group_name_H-M   'P 1'
#
loop_
_entity.id
_entity.type
_entity.pdbx_description
1 polymer ?
#
loop_
_entity_poly.entity_id
_entity_poly.type
_entity_poly.pdbx_seq_one_letter_code
_entity_poly.pdbx_strand_id
1 'polypeptide(L)'
;MGKEDIYQLRIERQDAAIAEEAGLDGRYFIQTEVDPAPAGFSMEEAVSSYKSLQKVERAFRVIKNDLDIRPVYVRRETRIRGHVMICYFASSMEMKNRSIYRLRLITV
;
A
#
# COMPACT_ATOMS: atom_id res chain seq x y z
N MET A 1 23.53 -12.87 35.54
CA MET A 1 22.76 -14.13 35.50
C MET A 1 21.39 -13.82 34.90
N GLY A 2 21.32 -13.71 33.57
CA GLY A 2 20.08 -13.41 32.84
C GLY A 2 19.49 -14.71 32.33
N LYS A 3 18.23 -14.98 32.64
CA LYS A 3 17.52 -16.16 32.14
C LYS A 3 17.29 -15.98 30.64
N GLU A 4 17.85 -16.89 29.84
CA GLU A 4 17.43 -17.05 28.45
C GLU A 4 16.07 -17.72 28.46
N ASP A 5 15.01 -16.94 28.24
CA ASP A 5 13.68 -17.48 28.05
C ASP A 5 13.61 -18.13 26.66
N ILE A 6 13.66 -19.47 26.64
CA ILE A 6 13.57 -20.27 25.42
C ILE A 6 12.09 -20.30 24.99
N TYR A 7 11.75 -19.54 23.95
CA TYR A 7 10.41 -19.59 23.35
C TYR A 7 10.26 -20.84 22.48
N GLN A 8 9.31 -21.72 22.82
CA GLN A 8 8.89 -22.82 21.95
C GLN A 8 7.73 -22.37 21.05
N LEU A 9 7.97 -22.30 19.75
CA LEU A 9 6.94 -22.05 18.75
C LEU A 9 6.34 -23.40 18.32
N ARG A 10 5.06 -23.62 18.62
CA ARG A 10 4.32 -24.80 18.14
C ARG A 10 3.46 -24.38 16.96
N ILE A 11 3.73 -24.94 15.79
CA ILE A 11 2.96 -24.73 14.57
C ILE A 11 2.12 -25.98 14.34
N GLU A 12 0.80 -25.84 14.39
CA GLU A 12 -0.14 -26.92 14.06
C GLU A 12 -0.98 -26.50 12.86
N ARG A 13 -1.22 -27.45 11.96
CA ARG A 13 -2.02 -27.23 10.75
C ARG A 13 -3.50 -27.31 11.13
N GLN A 14 -4.26 -26.28 10.80
CA GLN A 14 -5.69 -26.22 11.09
C GLN A 14 -6.49 -26.57 9.82
N ASP A 15 -6.66 -27.87 9.56
CA ASP A 15 -7.24 -28.39 8.31
C ASP A 15 -8.65 -27.86 8.02
N ALA A 16 -9.45 -27.59 9.06
CA ALA A 16 -10.79 -27.01 8.91
C ALA A 16 -10.76 -25.59 8.35
N ALA A 17 -9.83 -24.74 8.81
CA ALA A 17 -9.69 -23.37 8.31
C ALA A 17 -9.16 -23.35 6.87
N ILE A 18 -8.25 -24.27 6.55
CA ILE A 18 -7.69 -24.43 5.20
C ILE A 18 -8.77 -24.87 4.20
N ALA A 19 -9.67 -25.77 4.60
CA ALA A 19 -10.78 -26.21 3.75
C ALA A 19 -11.79 -25.07 3.48
N GLU A 20 -12.01 -24.18 4.44
CA GLU A 20 -12.85 -22.99 4.28
C GLU A 20 -12.20 -21.96 3.35
N GLU A 21 -10.90 -21.68 3.52
CA GLU A 21 -10.12 -20.81 2.62
C GLU A 21 -10.07 -21.34 1.18
N ALA A 22 -9.97 -22.66 0.98
CA ALA A 22 -9.97 -23.26 -0.36
C ALA A 22 -11.27 -23.00 -1.15
N GLY A 23 -12.39 -22.73 -0.48
CA GLY A 23 -13.64 -22.31 -1.13
C GLY A 23 -13.67 -20.83 -1.52
N LEU A 24 -12.81 -20.03 -0.90
CA LEU A 24 -12.64 -18.60 -1.14
C LEU A 24 -11.52 -18.31 -2.16
N ASP A 25 -10.68 -19.30 -2.46
CA ASP A 25 -9.63 -19.19 -3.48
C ASP A 25 -10.18 -18.75 -4.84
N GLY A 26 -9.64 -17.64 -5.34
CA GLY A 26 -10.04 -17.04 -6.61
C GLY A 26 -11.22 -16.06 -6.54
N ARG A 27 -11.80 -15.83 -5.36
CA ARG A 27 -12.83 -14.80 -5.13
C ARG A 27 -12.23 -13.54 -4.52
N TYR A 28 -12.79 -12.40 -4.88
CA TYR A 28 -12.35 -11.10 -4.38
C TYR A 28 -13.32 -10.60 -3.32
N PHE A 29 -12.87 -10.48 -2.08
CA PHE A 29 -13.67 -9.96 -0.96
C PHE A 29 -13.14 -8.60 -0.51
N ILE A 30 -14.03 -7.62 -0.39
CA ILE A 30 -13.71 -6.31 0.18
C ILE A 30 -14.50 -6.21 1.48
N GLN A 31 -13.79 -6.26 2.60
CA GLN A 31 -14.37 -5.99 3.91
C GLN A 31 -14.19 -4.51 4.23
N THR A 32 -15.25 -3.86 4.71
CA THR A 32 -15.21 -2.46 5.08
C THR A 32 -16.18 -2.18 6.23
N GLU A 33 -15.85 -1.19 7.06
CA GLU A 33 -16.66 -0.76 8.21
C GLU A 33 -17.67 0.34 7.84
N VAL A 34 -17.69 0.81 6.59
CA VAL A 34 -18.65 1.83 6.15
C VAL A 34 -20.06 1.25 6.00
N ASP A 35 -21.05 2.03 6.41
CA ASP A 35 -22.46 1.68 6.24
C ASP A 35 -22.80 1.47 4.75
N PRO A 36 -23.65 0.49 4.41
CA PRO A 36 -24.11 0.31 3.04
C PRO A 36 -25.07 1.44 2.61
N ALA A 37 -25.14 1.68 1.29
CA ALA A 37 -26.14 2.58 0.70
C ALA A 37 -27.58 2.25 1.17
N PRO A 38 -28.47 3.25 1.34
CA PRO A 38 -28.36 4.64 0.86
C PRO A 38 -27.70 5.65 1.83
N ALA A 39 -27.35 5.24 3.05
CA ALA A 39 -26.76 6.14 4.05
C ALA A 39 -25.22 6.23 3.96
N GLY A 40 -24.57 5.22 3.38
CA GLY A 40 -23.12 5.19 3.17
C GLY A 40 -22.73 4.78 1.75
N PHE A 41 -21.81 3.83 1.61
CA PHE A 41 -21.19 3.48 0.33
C PHE A 41 -22.02 2.49 -0.48
N SER A 42 -22.16 2.73 -1.78
CA SER A 42 -22.57 1.69 -2.72
C SER A 42 -21.45 0.65 -2.91
N MET A 43 -21.80 -0.54 -3.38
CA MET A 43 -20.81 -1.57 -3.72
C MET A 43 -19.81 -1.07 -4.78
N GLU A 44 -20.27 -0.31 -5.76
CA GLU A 44 -19.43 0.28 -6.80
C GLU A 44 -18.45 1.31 -6.24
N GLU A 45 -18.90 2.13 -5.28
CA GLU A 45 -18.07 3.12 -4.61
C GLU A 45 -17.00 2.47 -3.72
N ALA A 46 -17.35 1.38 -3.02
CA ALA A 46 -16.41 0.59 -2.22
C ALA A 46 -15.32 -0.01 -3.11
N VAL A 47 -15.69 -0.61 -4.24
CA VAL A 47 -14.73 -1.17 -5.23
C VAL A 47 -13.87 -0.07 -5.84
N SER A 48 -14.46 1.06 -6.22
CA SER A 48 -13.73 2.21 -6.79
C SER A 48 -12.71 2.77 -5.81
N SER A 49 -13.12 2.94 -4.55
CA SER A 49 -12.27 3.42 -3.46
C SER A 49 -11.13 2.45 -3.20
N TYR A 50 -11.40 1.15 -3.14
CA TYR A 50 -10.37 0.13 -3.03
C TYR A 50 -9.36 0.22 -4.19
N LYS A 51 -9.84 0.27 -5.44
CA LYS A 51 -8.96 0.39 -6.61
C LYS A 51 -8.13 1.67 -6.60
N SER A 52 -8.61 2.73 -5.94
CA SER A 52 -7.87 3.98 -5.81
C SER A 52 -6.60 3.85 -4.96
N LEU A 53 -6.48 2.83 -4.08
CA LEU A 53 -5.25 2.54 -3.33
C LEU A 53 -4.05 2.25 -4.25
N GLN A 54 -4.28 1.76 -5.47
CA GLN A 54 -3.22 1.56 -6.46
C GLN A 54 -2.44 2.87 -6.77
N LYS A 55 -3.05 4.04 -6.55
CA LYS A 55 -2.37 5.34 -6.67
C LYS A 55 -1.25 5.48 -5.63
N VAL A 56 -1.50 5.01 -4.41
CA VAL A 56 -0.54 5.04 -3.30
C VAL A 56 0.60 4.05 -3.58
N GLU A 57 0.28 2.83 -4.00
CA GLU A 57 1.30 1.84 -4.39
C GLU A 57 2.21 2.35 -5.50
N ARG A 58 1.64 3.08 -6.47
CA ARG A 58 2.40 3.71 -7.55
C ARG A 58 3.33 4.79 -7.03
N ALA A 59 2.87 5.64 -6.10
CA ALA A 59 3.74 6.63 -5.46
C ALA A 59 4.92 5.96 -4.75
N PHE A 60 4.66 4.88 -4.00
CA PHE A 60 5.72 4.09 -3.37
C PHE A 60 6.67 3.45 -4.40
N ARG A 61 6.17 3.03 -5.56
CA ARG A 61 7.03 2.50 -6.64
C ARG A 61 7.97 3.56 -7.19
N VAL A 62 7.49 4.77 -7.46
CA VAL A 62 8.32 5.90 -7.94
C VAL A 62 9.40 6.25 -6.91
N ILE A 63 9.00 6.35 -5.64
CA ILE A 63 9.92 6.63 -4.53
C ILE A 63 11.02 5.56 -4.41
N LYS A 64 10.68 4.28 -4.60
CA LYS A 64 11.63 3.17 -4.45
C LYS A 64 12.54 2.98 -5.67
N ASN A 65 12.03 3.18 -6.88
CA ASN A 65 12.74 2.85 -8.11
C ASN A 65 13.41 4.07 -8.76
N ASP A 66 12.69 5.18 -8.88
CA ASP A 66 13.17 6.34 -9.63
C ASP A 66 13.98 7.30 -8.72
N LEU A 67 13.59 7.38 -7.45
CA LEU A 67 14.19 8.30 -6.48
C LEU A 67 15.10 7.62 -5.47
N ASP A 68 15.23 6.29 -5.54
CA ASP A 68 16.02 5.43 -4.66
C ASP A 68 16.09 5.94 -3.20
N ILE A 69 14.95 5.86 -2.52
CA ILE A 69 14.80 6.35 -1.13
C ILE A 69 15.80 5.73 -0.14
N ARG A 70 16.51 4.65 -0.50
CA ARG A 70 17.53 4.06 0.38
C ARG A 70 18.81 4.88 0.27
N PRO A 71 19.14 5.70 1.28
CA PRO A 71 20.27 6.60 1.16
C PRO A 71 21.57 5.79 1.30
N VAL A 72 22.37 5.70 0.24
CA VAL A 72 23.63 4.93 0.27
C VAL A 72 24.70 5.62 1.15
N TYR A 73 24.66 6.95 1.29
CA TYR A 73 25.73 7.72 1.94
C TYR A 73 25.26 8.72 3.03
N VAL A 74 23.97 8.73 3.37
CA VAL A 74 23.43 9.69 4.35
C VAL A 74 23.39 9.07 5.75
N ARG A 75 24.23 9.57 6.66
CA ARG A 75 24.39 9.01 8.03
C ARG A 75 23.90 9.90 9.17
N ARG A 76 23.62 11.18 8.90
CA ARG A 76 23.11 12.13 9.92
C ARG A 76 21.60 12.20 9.85
N GLU A 77 20.94 12.14 11.00
CA GLU A 77 19.48 12.14 11.12
C GLU A 77 18.82 13.30 10.36
N THR A 78 19.34 14.53 10.52
CA THR A 78 18.84 15.72 9.82
C THR A 78 18.87 15.56 8.30
N ARG A 79 19.92 14.95 7.75
CA ARG A 79 20.07 14.72 6.31
C ARG A 79 19.20 13.57 5.82
N ILE A 80 18.96 12.55 6.65
CA ILE A 80 18.02 11.46 6.32
C ILE A 80 16.61 12.04 6.19
N ARG A 81 16.16 12.82 7.17
CA ARG A 81 14.87 13.51 7.13
C ARG A 81 14.75 14.41 5.89
N GLY A 82 15.79 15.19 5.58
CA GLY A 82 15.82 16.03 4.38
C GLY A 82 15.74 15.24 3.07
N HIS A 83 16.47 14.12 2.96
CA HIS A 83 16.43 13.26 1.77
C HIS A 83 15.03 12.67 1.55
N VAL A 84 14.41 12.11 2.60
CA VAL A 84 13.05 11.57 2.53
C VAL A 84 12.04 12.66 2.12
N MET A 85 12.19 13.87 2.65
CA MET A 85 11.35 15.02 2.29
C MET A 85 11.45 15.35 0.80
N ILE A 86 12.67 15.39 0.26
CA ILE A 86 12.91 15.68 -1.16
C ILE A 86 12.32 14.58 -2.05
N CYS A 87 12.53 13.30 -1.70
CA CYS A 87 11.94 12.18 -2.44
C CYS A 87 10.40 12.22 -2.44
N TYR A 88 9.80 12.59 -1.31
CA TYR A 88 8.34 12.76 -1.22
C TYR A 88 7.83 13.87 -2.14
N PHE A 89 8.46 15.05 -2.12
CA PHE A 89 8.07 16.16 -2.99
C PHE A 89 8.26 15.85 -4.48
N ALA A 90 9.39 15.22 -4.84
CA ALA A 90 9.64 14.81 -6.22
C ALA A 90 8.58 13.81 -6.72
N SER A 91 8.20 12.83 -5.89
CA SER A 91 7.11 11.90 -6.23
C SER A 91 5.77 12.61 -6.42
N SER A 92 5.44 13.60 -5.58
CA SER A 92 4.19 14.37 -5.71
C SER A 92 4.14 15.18 -7.02
N MET A 93 5.29 15.75 -7.43
CA MET A 93 5.42 16.45 -8.70
C MET A 93 5.26 15.53 -9.91
N GLU A 94 5.90 14.35 -9.89
CA GLU A 94 5.75 13.33 -10.94
C GLU A 94 4.30 12.91 -11.11
N MET A 95 3.62 12.61 -9.99
CA MET A 95 2.22 12.21 -9.99
C MET A 95 1.30 13.29 -10.60
N LYS A 96 1.52 14.57 -10.25
CA LYS A 96 0.77 15.68 -10.85
C LYS A 96 1.03 15.80 -12.34
N ASN A 97 2.30 15.74 -12.75
CA ASN A 97 2.68 15.87 -14.15
C ASN A 97 2.03 14.77 -14.99
N ARG A 98 2.03 13.53 -14.49
CA ARG A 98 1.40 12.39 -15.15
C ARG A 98 -0.12 12.51 -15.25
N SER A 99 -0.78 13.10 -14.25
CA SER A 99 -2.22 13.40 -14.32
C SER A 99 -2.55 14.40 -15.43
N ILE A 100 -1.69 15.41 -15.61
CA ILE A 100 -1.84 16.42 -16.67
C ILE A 100 -1.67 15.78 -18.05
N TYR A 101 -0.62 14.98 -18.27
CA TYR A 101 -0.42 14.29 -19.55
C TYR A 101 -1.51 13.26 -19.85
N ARG A 102 -2.04 12.57 -18.84
CA ARG A 102 -3.15 11.61 -19.03
C ARG A 102 -4.44 12.31 -19.45
N LEU A 103 -4.77 13.45 -18.84
CA LEU A 103 -5.93 14.25 -19.25
C LEU A 103 -5.76 14.78 -20.67
N ARG A 104 -4.55 15.20 -21.05
CA ARG A 104 -4.28 15.74 -22.39
C ARG A 104 -4.37 14.70 -23.52
N LEU A 105 -4.09 13.42 -23.24
CA LEU A 105 -4.19 12.33 -24.22
C LEU A 105 -5.60 11.77 -24.41
N ILE A 106 -6.53 12.04 -23.49
CA ILE A 106 -7.93 11.55 -23.57
C ILE A 106 -8.84 12.57 -24.26
N THR A 107 -8.47 13.86 -24.23
CA THR A 107 -9.30 14.96 -24.77
C THR A 107 -8.90 15.37 -26.21
N VAL A 108 -8.01 14.62 -26.87
CA VAL A 108 -7.62 14.80 -28.29
C VAL A 108 -8.09 13.57 -29.07
#